data_AF-A0AA42BMR1-F1
#
_entry.id   AF-A0AA42BMR1-F1
#
_cell.length_a   1.000
_cell.length_b   1.000
_cell.length_c   1.000
_cell.angle_alpha   90.00
_cell.angle_beta   90.00
_cell.angle_gamma   90.00
#
_symmetry.space_group_name_H-M   'P 1'
#
loop_
_entity.id
_entity.type
_entity.pdbx_description
1 polymer ?
#
loop_
_entity_poly.entity_id
_entity_poly.type
_entity_poly.pdbx_seq_one_letter_code
_entity_poly.pdbx_strand_id
1 'polypeptide(L)' 'MNKTHLGHTARKRFGQNFLNDTFVIEQIVDAINPQDGDNLVEIGPGLGA' A
#
# COMPACT_ATOMS: atom_id res chain seq x y z
N MET A 1 20.00 12.31 -1.97
CA MET A 1 18.76 11.78 -1.37
C MET A 1 18.71 10.29 -1.67
N ASN A 2 18.72 9.46 -0.64
CA ASN A 2 18.65 8.01 -0.81
C ASN A 2 17.26 7.66 -1.37
N LYS A 3 17.20 7.12 -2.60
CA LYS A 3 15.93 6.75 -3.27
C LYS A 3 15.35 5.43 -2.76
N THR A 4 15.98 4.87 -1.74
CA THR A 4 15.66 3.58 -1.16
C THR A 4 14.92 3.79 0.15
N HIS A 5 13.67 3.36 0.20
CA HIS A 5 12.82 3.37 1.38
C HIS A 5 12.60 1.92 1.82
N LEU A 6 12.90 1.58 3.08
CA LEU A 6 12.84 0.22 3.61
C LEU A 6 13.61 -0.83 2.76
N GLY A 7 14.75 -0.44 2.19
CA GLY A 7 15.53 -1.32 1.31
C GLY A 7 14.99 -1.45 -0.12
N HIS A 8 13.86 -0.83 -0.45
CA HIS A 8 13.28 -0.85 -1.79
C HIS A 8 13.43 0.50 -2.52
N THR A 9 13.82 0.45 -3.80
CA THR A 9 13.86 1.63 -4.67
C THR A 9 12.63 1.67 -5.57
N ALA A 10 11.78 2.69 -5.41
CA ALA A 10 10.60 2.87 -6.25
C ALA A 10 10.96 3.03 -7.73
N ARG A 11 10.28 2.28 -8.62
CA ARG A 11 10.47 2.36 -10.07
C ARG A 11 9.31 3.11 -10.71
N LYS A 12 9.56 4.37 -11.10
CA LYS A 12 8.54 5.27 -11.69
C LYS A 12 7.81 4.67 -12.90
N ARG A 13 8.50 3.90 -13.75
CA ARG A 13 7.91 3.24 -14.92
C ARG A 13 6.84 2.18 -14.57
N PHE A 14 6.80 1.74 -13.32
CA PHE A 14 5.80 0.80 -12.81
C PHE A 14 4.73 1.51 -11.95
N GLY A 15 4.73 2.85 -11.91
CA GLY A 15 3.75 3.61 -11.14
C GLY A 15 3.82 3.39 -9.62
N GLN A 16 4.93 2.87 -9.10
CA GLN A 16 5.09 2.62 -7.66
C GLN A 16 5.12 3.95 -6.89
N ASN A 17 4.02 4.23 -6.20
CA ASN A 17 3.88 5.28 -5.20
C ASN A 17 3.43 4.58 -3.92
N PHE A 18 4.20 4.74 -2.83
CA PHE A 18 3.90 4.06 -1.57
C PHE A 18 3.16 5.00 -0.64
N LEU A 19 2.09 4.51 -0.02
CA LEU A 19 1.43 5.20 1.08
C LEU A 19 2.41 5.30 2.26
N ASN A 20 2.38 6.44 2.95
CA ASN A 20 3.20 6.71 4.12
C ASN A 20 2.40 7.34 5.28
N ASP A 21 1.11 7.58 5.05
CA ASP A 21 0.20 8.18 6.00
C ASP A 21 -0.78 7.12 6.49
N THR A 22 -0.67 6.77 7.76
CA THR A 22 -1.50 5.76 8.43
C THR A 22 -2.97 6.14 8.44
N PHE A 23 -3.32 7.43 8.52
CA PHE A 23 -4.72 7.87 8.53
C PHE A 23 -5.41 7.64 7.18
N VAL A 24 -4.67 7.74 6.08
CA VAL A 24 -5.19 7.40 4.74
C VAL A 24 -5.35 5.89 4.60
N ILE A 25 -4.40 5.10 5.13
CA ILE A 25 -4.47 3.64 5.12
C ILE A 25 -5.72 3.16 5.89
N GLU A 26 -5.95 3.68 7.09
CA GLU A 26 -7.13 3.37 7.91
C GLU A 26 -8.44 3.70 7.17
N GLN A 27 -8.53 4.87 6.53
CA GLN A 27 -9.71 5.23 5.73
C GLN A 27 -9.95 4.30 4.53
N ILE A 28 -8.90 3.78 3.90
CA ILE A 28 -9.04 2.80 2.82
C ILE A 28 -9.61 1.49 3.37
N VAL A 29 -9.08 1.01 4.49
CA VAL A 29 -9.57 -0.21 5.16
C VAL A 29 -11.03 -0.03 5.59
N ASP A 30 -11.38 1.10 6.20
CA ASP A 30 -12.74 1.41 6.61
C ASP A 30 -13.71 1.51 5.42
N ALA A 31 -13.25 2.06 4.29
CA ALA A 31 -14.06 2.14 3.08
C ALA A 31 -14.32 0.77 2.43
N ILE A 32 -13.37 -0.16 2.52
CA ILE A 32 -13.54 -1.55 2.09
C ILE A 32 -14.44 -2.31 3.07
N ASN A 33 -14.31 -2.02 4.38
CA ASN A 33 -15.03 -2.65 5.48
C ASN A 33 -15.06 -4.20 5.38
N PRO A 34 -13.90 -4.86 5.28
CA PRO A 34 -13.84 -6.31 5.08
C PRO A 34 -14.47 -7.04 6.27
N GLN A 35 -15.23 -8.10 5.99
CA GLN A 35 -15.87 -8.93 7.02
C GLN A 35 -15.22 -10.31 7.10
N ASP A 36 -15.41 -10.98 8.24
CA ASP A 36 -14.94 -12.35 8.42
C ASP A 36 -15.55 -13.28 7.37
N GLY A 37 -14.69 -14.00 6.66
CA GLY A 37 -15.07 -14.92 5.58
C GLY A 37 -15.06 -14.30 4.18
N ASP A 38 -14.85 -13.00 4.05
CA ASP A 38 -14.62 -12.38 2.74
C ASP A 38 -13.29 -12.82 2.14
N ASN A 39 -13.28 -13.02 0.82
CA ASN A 39 -12.05 -13.25 0.08
C ASN A 39 -11.57 -11.92 -0.50
N LEU A 40 -10.44 -11.40 0.00
CA LEU A 40 -9.81 -10.17 -0.49
C LEU A 40 -8.68 -10.47 -1.47
N VAL A 41 -8.54 -9.60 -2.47
CA VAL A 41 -7.40 -9.60 -3.40
C VAL A 41 -6.76 -8.23 -3.38
N GLU A 42 -5.49 -8.18 -3.00
CA GLU A 42 -4.66 -6.98 -3.10
C GLU A 42 -3.90 -6.97 -4.42
N ILE A 43 -3.94 -5.84 -5.14
CA ILE A 43 -3.22 -5.66 -6.40
C ILE A 43 -2.13 -4.63 -6.21
N GLY A 44 -0.88 -5.07 -6.38
CA GLY A 44 0.30 -4.21 -6.23
C GLY A 44 0.61 -3.87 -4.77
N PRO A 45 0.87 -4.87 -3.91
CA PRO A 45 1.07 -4.67 -2.47
C PRO A 45 2.26 -3.79 -2.11
N GLY A 46 3.18 -3.58 -3.05
CA GLY A 46 4.30 -2.68 -2.86
C GLY A 46 5.17 -3.10 -1.68
N LEU A 47 5.30 -2.22 -0.69
CA LEU A 47 6.07 -2.45 0.52
C LEU A 47 5.26 -3.13 1.64
N GLY A 48 3.95 -3.32 1.48
CA GLY A 48 3.03 -3.55 2.59
C GLY A 48 2.88 -2.27 3.40
N ALA A 49 1.69 -1.67 3.33
CA ALA A 49 1.34 -0.46 4.07
C ALA A 49 0.66 -0.81 5.39
#